data_AF-A0A958FSI2-F1
#
_entry.id   AF-A0A958FSI2-F1
#
_cell.length_a   1.000
_cell.length_b   1.000
_cell.length_c   1.000
_cell.angle_alpha   90.00
_cell.angle_beta   90.00
_cell.angle_gamma   90.00
#
_symmetry.space_group_name_H-M   'P 1'
#
loop_
_entity.id
_entity.type
_entity.pdbx_description
1 polymer ?
#
loop_
_entity_poly.entity_id
_entity_poly.type
_entity_poly.pdbx_seq_one_letter_code
_entity_poly.pdbx_strand_id
1 'polypeptide(L)'
;MLIVLIAAWRAIGFTLPLLAGIFLLYAAFGPLMPDWFFPHRGYDWQRIVSQTFLHSQGVFGVALRVMFTYVFLFVLFGTLLSQTGATDFVINFARRVFRGSAGGPAKVAVLSSGLMGSLSGSAVANTATTGTFTIPLMRSAGFRP
;
A
#
# COMPACT_ATOMS: atom_id res chain seq x y z
N MET A 1 -1.52 22.70 2.99
CA MET A 1 -0.32 21.96 3.44
C MET A 1 -0.52 21.26 4.78
N LEU A 2 -0.88 21.97 5.85
CA LEU A 2 -1.15 21.39 7.18
C LEU A 2 -2.15 20.21 7.15
N ILE A 3 -3.27 20.34 6.43
CA ILE A 3 -4.26 19.26 6.29
C ILE A 3 -3.64 18.00 5.69
N VAL A 4 -2.75 18.13 4.71
CA VAL A 4 -2.09 16.97 4.07
C VAL A 4 -1.10 16.32 5.04
N LEU A 5 -0.36 17.09 5.84
CA LEU A 5 0.51 16.54 6.86
C LEU A 5 -0.28 15.81 7.96
N ILE A 6 -1.43 16.36 8.38
CA ILE A 6 -2.32 15.72 9.36
C ILE A 6 -2.95 14.46 8.78
N ALA A 7 -3.40 14.50 7.52
CA ALA A 7 -3.96 13.34 6.82
C ALA A 7 -2.91 12.23 6.69
N ALA A 8 -1.68 12.58 6.30
CA ALA A 8 -0.56 11.63 6.23
C ALA A 8 -0.24 11.04 7.61
N TRP A 9 -0.29 11.86 8.67
CA TRP A 9 -0.08 11.38 10.04
C TRP A 9 -1.13 10.37 10.46
N ARG A 10 -2.40 10.66 10.20
CA ARG A 10 -3.51 9.76 10.53
C ARG A 10 -3.53 8.49 9.68
N ALA A 11 -3.05 8.54 8.44
CA ALA A 11 -3.09 7.41 7.51
C ALA A 11 -1.89 6.46 7.62
N ILE A 12 -0.66 6.99 7.75
CA ILE A 12 0.58 6.20 7.64
C ILE A 12 1.42 6.26 8.93
N GLY A 13 1.06 7.15 9.87
CA GLY A 13 1.82 7.37 11.11
C GLY A 13 2.75 8.59 11.03
N PHE A 14 3.49 8.82 12.10
CA PHE A 14 4.18 10.11 12.33
C PHE A 14 5.46 10.29 11.49
N THR A 15 6.07 9.21 11.00
CA THR A 15 7.41 9.25 10.38
C THR A 15 7.48 10.13 9.13
N LEU A 16 6.55 9.94 8.18
CA LEU A 16 6.52 10.71 6.92
C LEU A 16 6.18 12.19 7.13
N PRO A 17 5.12 12.57 7.91
CA PRO A 17 4.84 13.96 8.23
C PRO A 17 5.98 14.65 8.98
N LEU A 18 6.65 13.95 9.90
CA LEU A 18 7.78 14.50 10.64
C LEU A 18 8.94 14.83 9.70
N LEU A 19 9.31 13.88 8.83
CA LEU A 19 10.37 14.10 7.84
C LEU A 19 10.02 15.24 6.88
N ALA A 20 8.80 15.27 6.35
CA ALA A 20 8.32 16.36 5.51
C ALA A 20 8.34 17.70 6.27
N GLY A 21 7.95 17.70 7.55
CA GLY A 21 8.02 18.88 8.42
C GLY A 21 9.44 19.42 8.57
N ILE A 22 10.43 18.56 8.77
CA ILE A 22 11.85 18.95 8.84
C ILE A 22 12.30 19.63 7.54
N PHE A 23 11.98 19.06 6.37
CA PHE A 23 12.34 19.67 5.09
C PHE A 23 11.58 20.98 4.80
N LEU A 24 10.34 21.10 5.26
CA LEU A 24 9.59 22.35 5.17
C LEU A 24 10.16 23.44 6.08
N LEU A 25 10.60 23.07 7.28
CA LEU A 25 11.32 23.97 8.18
C LEU A 25 12.66 24.40 7.56
N TYR A 26 13.40 23.47 6.95
CA TYR A 26 14.60 23.80 6.20
C TYR A 26 14.32 24.78 5.06
N ALA A 27 13.28 24.55 4.26
CA ALA A 27 12.88 25.45 3.17
C ALA A 27 12.49 26.86 3.65
N ALA A 28 11.89 26.98 4.83
CA ALA A 28 11.50 28.26 5.42
C ALA A 28 12.67 28.99 6.11
N PHE A 29 13.50 28.25 6.86
CA PHE A 29 14.54 28.78 7.74
C PHE A 29 15.96 28.63 7.20
N GLY A 30 16.11 28.34 5.90
CA GLY A 30 17.40 28.30 5.20
C GLY A 30 18.37 29.45 5.49
N PRO A 31 17.93 30.72 5.69
CA PRO A 31 18.83 31.83 6.00
C PRO A 31 19.43 31.79 7.40
N LEU A 32 18.78 31.11 8.34
CA LEU A 32 19.22 30.98 9.73
C LEU A 32 20.12 29.75 9.93
N MET A 33 20.36 28.98 8.87
CA MET A 33 21.18 27.77 8.92
C MET A 33 22.67 28.13 9.03
N PRO A 34 23.45 27.37 9.81
CA PRO A 34 24.90 27.51 9.85
C PRO A 34 25.54 27.28 8.47
N ASP A 35 26.68 27.93 8.20
CA ASP A 35 27.36 27.87 6.89
C ASP A 35 27.77 26.44 6.47
N TRP A 36 28.00 25.55 7.44
CA TRP A 36 28.33 24.14 7.21
C TRP A 36 27.10 23.28 6.82
N PHE A 37 25.88 23.80 6.95
CA PHE A 37 24.63 23.10 6.70
C PHE A 37 23.86 23.68 5.52
N PHE A 38 24.54 23.86 4.39
CA PHE A 38 23.96 24.26 3.09
C PHE A 38 22.94 25.42 3.19
N PRO A 39 23.34 26.60 3.70
CA PRO A 39 22.43 27.73 3.82
C PRO A 39 21.89 28.16 2.45
N HIS A 40 20.64 28.58 2.43
CA HIS A 40 20.02 29.14 1.23
C HIS A 40 19.18 30.36 1.60
N ARG A 41 18.79 31.16 0.60
CA ARG A 41 18.10 32.45 0.79
C ARG A 41 16.73 32.38 1.50
N GLY A 42 16.27 31.18 1.86
CA GLY A 42 14.90 30.94 2.31
C GLY A 42 13.89 31.12 1.19
N TYR A 43 12.73 30.51 1.35
CA TYR A 43 11.62 30.67 0.42
C TYR A 43 10.42 31.25 1.14
N ASP A 44 9.73 32.18 0.48
CA ASP A 44 8.46 32.70 0.97
C ASP A 44 7.44 31.57 1.09
N TRP A 45 6.53 31.70 2.07
CA TRP A 45 5.52 30.68 2.32
C TRP A 45 4.65 30.39 1.10
N GLN A 46 4.34 31.42 0.31
CA GLN A 46 3.60 31.28 -0.95
C GLN A 46 4.37 30.43 -1.96
N ARG A 47 5.70 30.58 -2.04
CA ARG A 47 6.53 29.78 -2.95
C ARG A 47 6.65 28.34 -2.47
N ILE A 48 6.83 28.11 -1.17
CA ILE A 48 6.88 26.77 -0.57
C ILE A 48 5.57 26.03 -0.88
N VAL A 49 4.43 26.62 -0.55
CA VAL A 49 3.13 26.00 -0.82
C VAL A 49 2.93 25.76 -2.31
N SER A 50 3.26 26.73 -3.17
CA SER A 50 3.10 26.58 -4.62
C SER A 50 3.96 25.45 -5.18
N GLN A 51 5.22 25.31 -4.75
CA GLN A 51 6.09 24.23 -5.20
C GLN A 51 5.68 22.86 -4.66
N THR A 52 5.27 22.78 -3.40
CA THR A 52 4.90 21.50 -2.78
C THR A 52 3.52 21.01 -3.20
N PHE A 53 2.59 21.88 -3.60
CA PHE A 53 1.22 21.48 -4.00
C PHE A 53 0.96 21.56 -5.50
N LEU A 54 1.24 22.70 -6.12
CA LEU A 54 0.74 23.05 -7.45
C LEU A 54 1.69 22.64 -8.57
N HIS A 55 2.95 22.38 -8.24
CA HIS A 55 3.94 21.98 -9.23
C HIS A 55 3.85 20.49 -9.59
N SER A 56 4.41 20.14 -10.75
CA SER A 56 4.43 18.76 -11.26
C SER A 56 5.18 17.77 -10.36
N GLN A 57 6.07 18.25 -9.49
CA GLN A 57 6.77 17.46 -8.47
C GLN A 57 6.12 17.56 -7.08
N GLY A 58 5.04 18.32 -6.96
CA GLY A 58 4.26 18.45 -5.73
C GLY A 58 3.26 17.31 -5.54
N VAL A 59 2.47 17.43 -4.48
CA VAL A 59 1.47 16.42 -4.05
C VAL A 59 0.48 16.08 -5.17
N PHE A 60 0.02 17.08 -5.94
CA PHE A 60 -0.91 16.87 -7.06
C PHE A 60 -0.23 16.49 -8.38
N GLY A 61 1.09 16.39 -8.38
CA GLY A 61 1.88 16.02 -9.54
C GLY A 61 2.05 14.50 -9.68
N VAL A 62 3.31 14.05 -9.64
CA VAL A 62 3.67 12.63 -9.83
C VAL A 62 2.89 11.70 -8.89
N ALA A 63 2.72 12.06 -7.62
CA ALA A 63 2.05 11.22 -6.63
C ALA A 63 0.59 10.95 -7.03
N LEU A 64 -0.18 12.00 -7.33
CA LEU A 64 -1.58 11.86 -7.74
C LEU A 64 -1.70 11.11 -9.09
N ARG A 65 -0.79 11.36 -10.04
CA ARG A 65 -0.77 10.59 -11.29
C ARG A 65 -0.56 9.10 -11.05
N VAL A 66 0.42 8.71 -10.24
CA VAL A 66 0.65 7.29 -9.90
C VAL A 66 -0.55 6.67 -9.20
N MET A 67 -1.22 7.43 -8.32
CA MET A 67 -2.44 6.99 -7.65
C MET A 67 -3.56 6.65 -8.63
N PHE A 68 -3.85 7.50 -9.63
CA PHE A 68 -4.93 7.25 -10.58
C PHE A 68 -4.56 6.28 -11.70
N THR A 69 -3.31 6.29 -12.16
CA THR A 69 -2.87 5.44 -13.28
C THR A 69 -2.63 3.98 -12.86
N TYR A 70 -2.19 3.74 -11.63
CA TYR A 70 -1.83 2.39 -11.18
C TYR A 70 -2.65 1.93 -9.98
N VAL A 71 -2.61 2.68 -8.88
CA VAL A 71 -3.16 2.22 -7.59
C VAL A 71 -4.69 2.11 -7.62
N PHE A 72 -5.37 3.10 -8.18
CA PHE A 72 -6.84 3.13 -8.25
C PHE A 72 -7.40 1.94 -9.02
N LEU A 73 -6.90 1.71 -10.24
CA LEU A 73 -7.35 0.60 -11.08
C LEU A 73 -7.11 -0.75 -10.40
N PHE A 74 -5.95 -0.90 -9.78
CA PHE A 74 -5.60 -2.10 -9.05
C PHE A 74 -6.53 -2.39 -7.86
N VAL A 75 -6.83 -1.38 -7.04
CA VAL A 75 -7.78 -1.51 -5.93
C VAL A 75 -9.20 -1.74 -6.46
N LEU A 76 -9.61 -1.06 -7.53
CA LEU A 76 -10.91 -1.22 -8.16
C LEU A 76 -11.10 -2.65 -8.68
N PHE A 77 -10.18 -3.16 -9.50
CA PHE A 77 -10.25 -4.52 -10.01
C PHE A 77 -10.11 -5.55 -8.88
N GLY A 78 -9.24 -5.31 -7.90
CA GLY A 78 -9.10 -6.19 -6.73
C GLY A 78 -10.38 -6.29 -5.90
N THR A 79 -11.07 -5.17 -5.67
CA THR A 79 -12.35 -5.15 -4.94
C THR A 79 -13.49 -5.75 -5.75
N LEU A 80 -13.59 -5.46 -7.05
CA LEU A 80 -14.56 -6.09 -7.95
C LEU A 80 -14.40 -7.61 -7.98
N LEU A 81 -13.17 -8.11 -8.13
CA LEU A 81 -12.87 -9.53 -8.14
C LEU A 81 -13.24 -10.22 -6.82
N SER A 82 -13.03 -9.52 -5.69
CA SER A 82 -13.44 -10.02 -4.39
C SER A 82 -14.97 -10.14 -4.28
N GLN A 83 -15.71 -9.17 -4.80
CA GLN A 83 -17.18 -9.15 -4.74
C GLN A 83 -17.86 -10.09 -5.75
N THR A 84 -17.21 -10.45 -6.87
CA THR A 84 -17.78 -11.37 -7.87
C THR A 84 -17.74 -12.84 -7.44
N GLY A 85 -17.14 -13.17 -6.29
CA GLY A 85 -16.97 -14.55 -5.82
C GLY A 85 -15.84 -15.29 -6.53
N ALA A 86 -15.00 -14.60 -7.30
CA ALA A 86 -13.85 -15.21 -7.96
C ALA A 86 -12.84 -15.78 -6.94
N THR A 87 -12.72 -15.15 -5.77
CA THR A 87 -11.94 -15.68 -4.63
C THR A 87 -12.41 -17.09 -4.25
N ASP A 88 -13.72 -17.27 -4.06
CA ASP A 88 -14.32 -18.55 -3.70
C ASP A 88 -14.19 -19.56 -4.84
N PHE A 89 -14.32 -19.11 -6.09
CA PHE A 89 -14.07 -19.94 -7.27
C PHE A 89 -12.63 -20.49 -7.28
N VAL A 90 -11.62 -19.65 -7.05
CA VAL A 90 -10.20 -20.04 -7.02
C VAL A 90 -9.92 -21.03 -5.87
N ILE A 91 -10.47 -20.79 -4.68
CA ILE A 91 -10.33 -21.71 -3.55
C ILE A 91 -11.00 -23.05 -3.84
N ASN A 92 -12.22 -23.03 -4.38
CA ASN A 92 -12.94 -24.26 -4.74
C ASN A 92 -12.27 -25.02 -5.88
N PHE A 93 -11.71 -24.31 -6.86
CA PHE A 93 -10.92 -24.89 -7.94
C PHE A 93 -9.70 -25.63 -7.38
N ALA A 94 -8.88 -24.96 -6.55
CA ALA A 94 -7.72 -25.59 -5.93
C ALA A 94 -8.10 -26.79 -5.07
N ARG A 95 -9.21 -26.70 -4.31
CA ARG A 95 -9.77 -27.82 -3.53
C ARG A 95 -10.13 -29.01 -4.41
N ARG A 96 -10.72 -28.79 -5.58
CA ARG A 96 -11.06 -29.86 -6.54
C ARG A 96 -9.81 -30.49 -7.15
N VAL A 97 -8.81 -29.68 -7.52
CA VAL A 97 -7.53 -30.15 -8.10
C VAL A 97 -6.78 -31.06 -7.13
N PHE A 98 -6.72 -30.70 -5.85
CA PHE A 98 -5.94 -31.43 -4.84
C PHE A 98 -6.77 -32.34 -3.93
N ARG A 99 -8.02 -32.62 -4.31
CA ARG A 99 -8.91 -33.49 -3.53
C ARG A 99 -8.28 -34.88 -3.37
N GLY A 100 -8.13 -35.32 -2.12
CA GLY A 100 -7.55 -36.64 -1.79
C GLY A 100 -6.04 -36.75 -1.97
N SER A 101 -5.34 -35.68 -2.36
CA SER A 101 -3.88 -35.69 -2.45
C SER A 101 -3.24 -35.59 -1.06
N ALA A 102 -2.10 -36.29 -0.88
CA ALA A 102 -1.29 -36.14 0.32
C ALA A 102 -0.85 -34.67 0.50
N GLY A 103 -1.10 -34.11 1.68
CA GLY A 103 -0.87 -32.69 1.97
C GLY A 103 -1.85 -31.73 1.28
N GLY A 104 -3.01 -32.22 0.82
CA GLY A 104 -4.01 -31.45 0.06
C GLY A 104 -4.28 -30.04 0.59
N PRO A 105 -4.59 -29.85 1.89
CA PRO A 105 -4.83 -28.53 2.48
C PRO A 105 -3.68 -27.52 2.30
N ALA A 106 -2.42 -27.96 2.38
CA ALA A 106 -1.26 -27.10 2.14
C ALA A 106 -1.09 -26.77 0.65
N LYS A 107 -1.31 -27.74 -0.25
CA LYS A 107 -1.26 -27.51 -1.70
C LYS A 107 -2.36 -26.56 -2.18
N VAL A 108 -3.55 -26.70 -1.61
CA VAL A 108 -4.66 -25.75 -1.81
C VAL A 108 -4.25 -24.36 -1.36
N ALA A 109 -3.63 -24.23 -0.18
CA ALA A 109 -3.18 -22.94 0.33
C ALA A 109 -2.16 -22.26 -0.60
N VAL A 110 -1.16 -23.00 -1.09
CA VAL A 110 -0.14 -22.47 -1.99
C VAL A 110 -0.73 -22.08 -3.34
N LEU A 111 -1.52 -22.96 -3.97
CA LEU A 111 -2.09 -22.69 -5.29
C LEU A 111 -3.11 -21.53 -5.25
N SER A 112 -4.03 -21.54 -4.27
CA SER A 112 -4.99 -20.45 -4.12
C SER A 112 -4.30 -19.13 -3.81
N SER A 113 -3.27 -19.13 -2.95
CA SER A 113 -2.50 -17.92 -2.61
C SER A 113 -1.69 -17.40 -3.80
N GLY A 114 -1.11 -18.30 -4.61
CA GLY A 114 -0.41 -17.92 -5.84
C GLY A 114 -1.35 -17.26 -6.84
N LEU A 115 -2.49 -17.89 -7.12
CA LEU A 115 -3.50 -17.36 -8.05
C LEU A 115 -4.11 -16.06 -7.53
N MET A 116 -4.48 -16.00 -6.25
CA MET A 116 -5.04 -14.80 -5.65
C MET A 116 -4.01 -13.67 -5.52
N GLY A 117 -2.74 -14.01 -5.29
CA GLY A 117 -1.62 -13.07 -5.30
C GLY A 117 -1.36 -12.49 -6.68
N SER A 118 -1.42 -13.29 -7.75
CA SER A 118 -1.29 -12.80 -9.12
C SER A 118 -2.43 -11.88 -9.54
N LEU A 119 -3.65 -12.16 -9.07
CA LEU A 119 -4.84 -11.37 -9.39
C LEU A 119 -4.93 -10.07 -8.58
N SER A 120 -4.68 -10.17 -7.28
CA SER A 120 -4.80 -9.03 -6.36
C SER A 120 -3.55 -8.19 -6.24
N GLY A 121 -2.39 -8.67 -6.73
CA GLY A 121 -1.02 -8.12 -6.64
C GLY A 121 -0.57 -7.59 -5.28
N SER A 122 -1.32 -7.86 -4.21
CA SER A 122 -1.16 -7.25 -2.90
C SER A 122 -1.00 -8.36 -1.87
N ALA A 123 0.15 -8.39 -1.22
CA ALA A 123 0.44 -9.37 -0.17
C ALA A 123 -0.53 -9.23 1.03
N VAL A 124 -0.91 -7.99 1.37
CA VAL A 124 -1.87 -7.72 2.45
C VAL A 124 -3.28 -8.18 2.07
N ALA A 125 -3.72 -7.92 0.83
CA ALA A 125 -5.03 -8.38 0.37
C ALA A 125 -5.10 -9.91 0.28
N ASN A 126 -4.03 -10.55 -0.20
CA ASN A 126 -3.95 -12.00 -0.34
C ASN A 126 -3.96 -12.71 1.03
N THR A 127 -3.25 -12.19 2.04
CA THR A 127 -3.31 -12.75 3.40
C THR A 127 -4.68 -12.55 4.06
N ALA A 128 -5.34 -11.41 3.85
CA ALA A 128 -6.68 -11.15 4.38
C ALA A 128 -7.78 -12.00 3.71
N THR A 129 -7.63 -12.34 2.43
CA THR A 129 -8.65 -13.10 1.66
C THR A 129 -8.35 -14.58 1.64
N THR A 130 -7.18 -15.00 1.17
CA THR A 130 -6.82 -16.42 1.10
C THR A 130 -6.50 -16.98 2.47
N GLY A 131 -5.73 -16.24 3.29
CA GLY A 131 -5.25 -16.72 4.59
C GLY A 131 -6.38 -17.01 5.58
N THR A 132 -7.46 -16.22 5.55
CA THR A 132 -8.64 -16.43 6.40
C THR A 132 -9.36 -17.74 6.11
N PHE A 133 -9.27 -18.27 4.88
CA PHE A 133 -9.81 -19.57 4.52
C PHE A 133 -8.81 -20.72 4.63
N THR A 134 -7.54 -20.49 4.26
CA THR A 134 -6.55 -21.56 4.16
C THR A 134 -5.91 -21.90 5.50
N ILE A 135 -5.71 -20.92 6.40
CA ILE A 135 -5.11 -21.17 7.72
C ILE A 135 -6.01 -22.08 8.57
N PRO A 136 -7.33 -21.84 8.71
CA PRO A 136 -8.21 -22.76 9.44
C PRO A 136 -8.26 -24.15 8.80
N LEU A 137 -8.28 -24.22 7.47
CA LEU A 137 -8.27 -25.48 6.72
C LEU A 137 -6.99 -26.29 7.02
N MET A 138 -5.82 -25.65 7.01
CA MET A 138 -4.55 -26.30 7.34
C MET A 138 -4.52 -26.75 8.81
N ARG A 139 -4.97 -25.90 9.75
CA ARG A 139 -5.05 -26.27 11.17
C ARG A 139 -5.98 -27.47 11.40
N SER A 140 -7.15 -27.51 10.74
CA SER A 140 -8.08 -28.65 10.82
C SER A 140 -7.50 -29.96 10.27
N ALA A 141 -6.49 -29.87 9.41
CA ALA A 141 -5.80 -31.01 8.83
C ALA A 141 -4.56 -31.44 9.62
N GLY A 142 -4.30 -30.85 10.79
CA GLY A 142 -3.22 -31.23 11.69
C GLY A 142 -1.90 -30.48 11.47
N PHE A 143 -1.88 -29.42 10.65
CA PHE A 143 -0.70 -28.57 10.50
C PHE A 143 -0.51 -27.71 11.76
N ARG A 144 0.70 -27.75 12.32
CA ARG A 144 1.10 -26.94 13.49
C ARG A 144 1.44 -25.50 13.04
N PRO A 145 1.10 -24.48 13.85
CA PRO A 145 1.36 -23.07 13.53
C PRO A 145 2.85 -22.73 13.46
#